data_AF-A0A6A4CC83-F1
#
_entry.id   AF-A0A6A4CC83-F1
#
_cell.length_a   1.000
_cell.length_b   1.000
_cell.length_c   1.000
_cell.angle_alpha   90.00
_cell.angle_beta   90.00
_cell.angle_gamma   90.00
#
_symmetry.space_group_name_H-M   'P 1'
#
loop_
_entity.id
_entity.type
_entity.pdbx_description
1 polymer ?
#
loop_
_entity_poly.entity_id
_entity_poly.type
_entity_poly.pdbx_seq_one_letter_code
_entity_poly.pdbx_strand_id
1 'polypeptide(L)'
;MPETAAPTQPPVTAAPTPAPAPWVPKTIGHDDVVPFKQPDPVTISERAAIKFKPQLHISNGCHTYPAVTELGETSGGLKPTGAPSSKCKGSGWGSQVYGRSTWYNGVWAIMYSWYFPKDSPSSGLGHRHDWEHVIVWIDNPDVAEPKILAVTPSAHSGYSAQVPPDADKVDGNSVKVNYESTWPIDHALGSTTKGGDYQDLIMWGQMTDAARQALDNTNFGSANVPMSDWNFLPKLGKAWPFR
;
A
#
# COMPACT_ATOMS: atom_id res chain seq x y z
N MET A 1 -72.46 -10.87 -11.11
CA MET A 1 -71.71 -11.35 -9.94
C MET A 1 -70.23 -11.28 -10.31
N PRO A 2 -69.38 -10.52 -9.60
CA PRO A 2 -67.95 -10.48 -9.90
C PRO A 2 -67.23 -11.70 -9.29
N GLU A 3 -66.31 -12.28 -10.05
CA GLU A 3 -65.44 -13.39 -9.63
C GLU A 3 -64.51 -12.96 -8.50
N THR A 4 -64.48 -13.77 -7.44
CA THR A 4 -63.56 -13.65 -6.31
C THR A 4 -62.16 -14.12 -6.73
N ALA A 5 -61.18 -13.23 -6.67
CA ALA A 5 -59.78 -13.57 -6.89
C ALA A 5 -59.24 -14.49 -5.78
N ALA A 6 -58.46 -15.50 -6.17
CA ALA A 6 -57.82 -16.45 -5.27
C ALA A 6 -56.67 -15.81 -4.47
N PRO A 7 -56.39 -16.27 -3.24
CA PRO A 7 -55.36 -15.67 -2.39
C PRO A 7 -53.94 -15.95 -2.89
N THR A 8 -53.13 -14.90 -2.97
CA THR A 8 -51.69 -14.94 -3.27
C THR A 8 -50.90 -15.64 -2.16
N GLN A 9 -49.99 -16.54 -2.54
CA GLN A 9 -49.08 -17.23 -1.62
C GLN A 9 -48.06 -16.25 -0.99
N PRO A 10 -47.65 -16.47 0.27
CA PRO A 10 -46.65 -15.64 0.93
C PRO A 10 -45.26 -15.78 0.28
N PRO A 11 -44.39 -14.76 0.39
CA PRO A 11 -43.07 -14.78 -0.21
C PRO A 11 -42.20 -15.86 0.41
N VAL A 12 -41.49 -16.61 -0.43
CA VAL A 12 -40.49 -17.60 -0.01
C VAL A 12 -39.29 -16.83 0.55
N THR A 13 -39.02 -16.96 1.84
CA THR A 13 -37.82 -16.40 2.47
C THR A 13 -36.58 -17.09 1.91
N ALA A 14 -35.66 -16.31 1.32
CA ALA A 14 -34.39 -16.83 0.84
C ALA A 14 -33.59 -17.44 2.00
N ALA A 15 -32.95 -18.59 1.77
CA ALA A 15 -32.08 -19.23 2.74
C ALA A 15 -30.88 -18.32 3.07
N PRO A 16 -30.39 -18.32 4.33
CA PRO A 16 -29.23 -17.53 4.71
C PRO A 16 -28.01 -17.96 3.90
N THR A 17 -27.28 -16.99 3.34
CA THR A 17 -26.02 -17.21 2.63
C THR A 17 -25.04 -17.95 3.56
N PRO A 18 -24.39 -19.04 3.11
CA PRO A 18 -23.35 -19.72 3.89
C PRO A 18 -22.27 -18.73 4.32
N ALA A 19 -21.80 -18.84 5.57
CA ALA A 19 -20.65 -18.07 6.02
C ALA A 19 -19.45 -18.33 5.07
N PRO A 20 -18.69 -17.29 4.67
CA PRO A 20 -17.54 -17.48 3.82
C PRO A 20 -16.57 -18.47 4.48
N ALA A 21 -16.02 -19.38 3.68
CA ALA A 21 -15.02 -20.33 4.14
C ALA A 21 -13.85 -19.57 4.79
N PRO A 22 -13.27 -20.09 5.90
CA PRO A 22 -12.15 -19.43 6.54
C PRO A 22 -10.99 -19.30 5.55
N TRP A 23 -10.38 -18.11 5.49
CA TRP A 23 -9.17 -17.89 4.71
C TRP A 23 -8.06 -18.83 5.17
N VAL A 24 -7.33 -19.37 4.20
CA VAL A 24 -6.18 -20.25 4.42
C VAL A 24 -4.95 -19.57 3.84
N PRO A 25 -3.85 -19.42 4.62
CA PRO A 25 -2.61 -18.88 4.09
C PRO A 25 -2.11 -19.68 2.89
N LYS A 26 -1.85 -18.98 1.77
CA LYS A 26 -1.19 -19.55 0.60
C LYS A 26 -0.10 -18.61 0.13
N THR A 27 1.11 -19.14 0.05
CA THR A 27 2.30 -18.42 -0.42
C THR A 27 2.68 -18.89 -1.82
N ILE A 28 2.97 -17.96 -2.71
CA ILE A 28 3.38 -18.22 -4.11
C ILE A 28 4.74 -17.57 -4.42
N GLY A 29 5.31 -17.83 -5.59
CA GLY A 29 6.56 -17.19 -6.02
C GLY A 29 6.41 -15.68 -6.11
N HIS A 30 7.47 -14.92 -5.81
CA HIS A 30 7.39 -13.45 -5.81
C HIS A 30 7.14 -12.87 -7.21
N ASP A 31 7.55 -13.58 -8.26
CA ASP A 31 7.26 -13.24 -9.67
C ASP A 31 5.90 -13.80 -10.17
N ASP A 32 5.17 -14.56 -9.35
CA ASP A 32 3.88 -15.17 -9.73
C ASP A 32 2.67 -14.35 -9.25
N VAL A 33 2.89 -13.35 -8.38
CA VAL A 33 1.82 -12.50 -7.87
C VAL A 33 1.36 -11.54 -8.97
N VAL A 34 0.10 -11.65 -9.36
CA VAL A 34 -0.54 -10.72 -10.30
C VAL A 34 -1.04 -9.50 -9.52
N PRO A 35 -0.67 -8.27 -9.91
CA PRO A 35 -1.13 -7.04 -9.26
C PRO A 35 -2.60 -6.77 -9.57
N PHE A 36 -3.26 -6.04 -8.67
CA PHE A 36 -4.53 -5.38 -8.94
C PHE A 36 -4.33 -4.30 -10.00
N LYS A 37 -5.25 -4.24 -10.96
CA LYS A 37 -5.36 -3.06 -11.82
C LYS A 37 -5.85 -1.88 -10.99
N GLN A 38 -5.29 -0.70 -11.28
CA GLN A 38 -5.77 0.53 -10.67
C GLN A 38 -7.22 0.80 -11.13
N PRO A 39 -8.22 0.75 -10.24
CA PRO A 39 -9.60 1.04 -10.63
C PRO A 39 -9.81 2.55 -10.82
N ASP A 40 -10.87 2.91 -11.55
CA ASP A 40 -11.32 4.30 -11.63
C ASP A 40 -11.81 4.78 -10.24
N PRO A 41 -11.40 5.98 -9.78
CA PRO A 41 -11.75 6.46 -8.45
C PRO A 41 -13.21 6.95 -8.36
N VAL A 42 -13.97 6.47 -7.38
CA VAL A 42 -15.40 6.78 -7.21
C VAL A 42 -15.67 7.68 -6.01
N THR A 43 -14.95 7.50 -4.92
CA THR A 43 -15.11 8.25 -3.67
C THR A 43 -14.15 9.44 -3.60
N ILE A 44 -14.41 10.36 -2.66
CA ILE A 44 -13.52 11.49 -2.37
C ILE A 44 -12.11 10.99 -2.00
N SER A 45 -12.03 9.98 -1.13
CA SER A 45 -10.77 9.38 -0.70
C SER A 45 -9.97 8.76 -1.83
N GLU A 46 -10.64 8.06 -2.75
CA GLU A 46 -9.97 7.42 -3.89
C GLU A 46 -9.47 8.46 -4.89
N ARG A 47 -10.27 9.49 -5.19
CA ARG A 47 -9.83 10.60 -6.06
C ARG A 47 -8.63 11.33 -5.47
N ALA A 48 -8.64 11.61 -4.16
CA ALA A 48 -7.52 12.21 -3.47
C ALA A 48 -6.27 11.32 -3.54
N ALA A 49 -6.41 10.01 -3.31
CA ALA A 49 -5.28 9.09 -3.38
C ALA A 49 -4.68 8.95 -4.79
N ILE A 50 -5.48 9.07 -5.85
CA ILE A 50 -4.97 9.14 -7.22
C ILE A 50 -4.28 10.50 -7.47
N LYS A 51 -4.89 11.61 -7.05
CA LYS A 51 -4.36 12.98 -7.23
C LYS A 51 -2.99 13.16 -6.55
N PHE A 52 -2.81 12.59 -5.36
CA PHE A 52 -1.60 12.75 -4.54
C PHE A 52 -0.66 11.53 -4.60
N LYS A 53 -0.78 10.69 -5.64
CA LYS A 53 0.04 9.49 -5.78
C LYS A 53 1.53 9.88 -5.86
N PRO A 54 2.41 9.31 -5.02
CA PRO A 54 3.83 9.66 -5.00
C PRO A 54 4.57 9.07 -6.21
N GLN A 55 5.68 9.71 -6.57
CA GLN A 55 6.70 9.11 -7.42
C GLN A 55 7.69 8.34 -6.55
N LEU A 56 8.07 7.13 -6.97
CA LEU A 56 9.11 6.34 -6.31
C LEU A 56 10.35 6.24 -7.22
N HIS A 57 11.45 6.82 -6.77
CA HIS A 57 12.77 6.64 -7.34
C HIS A 57 13.49 5.51 -6.60
N ILE A 58 13.91 4.47 -7.32
CA ILE A 58 14.68 3.36 -6.74
C ILE A 58 16.15 3.60 -7.05
N SER A 59 16.94 4.00 -6.04
CA SER A 59 18.38 4.25 -6.23
C SER A 59 19.18 2.95 -6.30
N ASN A 60 18.82 1.97 -5.46
CA ASN A 60 19.40 0.63 -5.45
C ASN A 60 18.41 -0.38 -4.84
N GLY A 61 18.81 -1.65 -4.74
CA GLY A 61 17.96 -2.70 -4.20
C GLY A 61 16.93 -3.23 -5.19
N CYS A 62 15.85 -3.79 -4.64
CA CYS A 62 14.75 -4.32 -5.42
C CYS A 62 13.86 -3.21 -5.98
N HIS A 63 13.20 -3.51 -7.09
CA HIS A 63 12.03 -2.76 -7.53
C HIS A 63 10.81 -3.21 -6.74
N THR A 64 9.73 -2.46 -6.85
CA THR A 64 8.47 -2.75 -6.16
C THR A 64 7.72 -3.88 -6.84
N TYR A 65 7.10 -4.75 -6.05
CA TYR A 65 6.37 -5.94 -6.47
C TYR A 65 4.98 -5.98 -5.83
N PRO A 66 4.00 -6.64 -6.46
CA PRO A 66 2.78 -6.99 -5.77
C PRO A 66 3.05 -8.02 -4.66
N ALA A 67 2.49 -7.77 -3.49
CA ALA A 67 2.62 -8.60 -2.29
C ALA A 67 1.50 -9.63 -2.15
N VAL A 68 0.34 -9.40 -2.77
CA VAL A 68 -0.87 -10.20 -2.61
C VAL A 68 -1.72 -10.18 -3.88
N THR A 69 -2.34 -11.31 -4.22
CA THR A 69 -3.31 -11.42 -5.33
C THR A 69 -4.74 -11.10 -4.86
N GLU A 70 -5.69 -10.96 -5.80
CA GLU A 70 -7.13 -10.85 -5.50
C GLU A 70 -7.69 -12.03 -4.70
N LEU A 71 -7.05 -13.21 -4.79
CA LEU A 71 -7.43 -14.43 -4.06
C LEU A 71 -6.82 -14.50 -2.65
N GLY A 72 -6.01 -13.52 -2.25
CA GLY A 72 -5.34 -13.53 -0.95
C GLY A 72 -4.11 -14.44 -0.89
N GLU A 73 -3.51 -14.77 -2.04
CA GLU A 73 -2.22 -15.48 -2.09
C GLU A 73 -1.09 -14.46 -1.96
N THR A 74 -0.13 -14.71 -1.06
CA THR A 74 0.93 -13.74 -0.75
C THR A 74 2.28 -14.11 -1.34
N SER A 75 3.07 -13.09 -1.66
CA SER A 75 4.42 -13.23 -2.18
C SER A 75 5.33 -13.91 -1.18
N GLY A 76 5.97 -15.00 -1.58
CA GLY A 76 7.01 -15.68 -0.81
C GLY A 76 8.32 -14.91 -0.70
N GLY A 77 8.46 -13.76 -1.38
CA GLY A 77 9.66 -12.94 -1.36
C GLY A 77 10.92 -13.66 -1.86
N LEU A 78 12.08 -13.07 -1.58
CA LEU A 78 13.38 -13.59 -1.95
C LEU A 78 14.29 -13.74 -0.73
N LYS A 79 15.14 -14.77 -0.75
CA LYS A 79 16.22 -14.87 0.23
C LYS A 79 17.24 -13.74 -0.04
N PRO A 80 17.82 -13.09 0.99
CA PRO A 80 18.82 -12.03 0.81
C PRO A 80 20.19 -12.59 0.40
N THR A 81 20.24 -13.28 -0.74
CA THR A 81 21.46 -13.85 -1.33
C THR A 81 21.70 -13.26 -2.72
N GLY A 82 22.96 -13.25 -3.14
CA GLY A 82 23.38 -12.62 -4.38
C GLY A 82 23.35 -11.09 -4.28
N ALA A 83 23.47 -10.40 -5.40
CA ALA A 83 23.45 -8.94 -5.42
C ALA A 83 22.14 -8.38 -4.85
N PRO A 84 22.16 -7.16 -4.24
CA PRO A 84 20.98 -6.48 -3.69
C PRO A 84 19.74 -6.51 -4.59
N SER A 85 19.90 -6.25 -5.88
CA SER A 85 18.81 -6.22 -6.87
C SER A 85 18.60 -7.53 -7.63
N SER A 86 19.35 -8.58 -7.31
CA SER A 86 19.29 -9.85 -8.07
C SER A 86 17.93 -10.51 -7.92
N LYS A 87 17.31 -10.83 -9.07
CA LYS A 87 15.99 -11.44 -9.23
C LYS A 87 14.79 -10.59 -8.78
N CYS A 88 15.00 -9.29 -8.56
CA CYS A 88 13.93 -8.38 -8.16
C CYS A 88 13.98 -7.02 -8.88
N LYS A 89 14.35 -7.00 -10.17
CA LYS A 89 14.35 -5.76 -10.98
C LYS A 89 13.01 -5.46 -11.68
N GLY A 90 11.97 -6.22 -11.36
CA GLY A 90 10.62 -6.03 -11.89
C GLY A 90 9.95 -7.37 -12.19
N SER A 91 8.67 -7.49 -11.83
CA SER A 91 7.84 -8.65 -12.16
C SER A 91 7.40 -8.59 -13.63
N GLY A 92 7.24 -9.76 -14.26
CA GLY A 92 6.58 -9.86 -15.56
C GLY A 92 5.13 -9.37 -15.57
N TRP A 93 4.50 -9.26 -14.40
CA TRP A 93 3.15 -8.74 -14.22
C TRP A 93 3.06 -7.24 -13.93
N GLY A 94 4.21 -6.57 -13.75
CA GLY A 94 4.29 -5.15 -13.37
C GLY A 94 4.48 -4.92 -11.88
N SER A 95 4.15 -3.72 -11.42
CA SER A 95 4.39 -3.28 -10.05
C SER A 95 3.10 -2.87 -9.34
N GLN A 96 3.17 -2.54 -8.06
CA GLN A 96 2.01 -2.11 -7.28
C GLN A 96 2.42 -1.09 -6.20
N VAL A 97 1.55 -0.12 -5.97
CA VAL A 97 1.52 0.67 -4.73
C VAL A 97 0.17 0.47 -4.03
N TYR A 98 0.21 0.34 -2.71
CA TYR A 98 -0.95 0.12 -1.86
C TYR A 98 -1.31 1.41 -1.13
N GLY A 99 -2.60 1.75 -1.03
CA GLY A 99 -3.04 2.98 -0.39
C GLY A 99 -4.00 2.76 0.78
N ARG A 100 -3.93 3.57 1.84
CA ARG A 100 -4.97 3.65 2.88
C ARG A 100 -5.03 5.05 3.45
N SER A 101 -6.24 5.57 3.65
CA SER A 101 -6.45 6.97 4.05
C SER A 101 -7.48 7.13 5.16
N THR A 102 -7.32 8.16 5.97
CA THR A 102 -8.28 8.57 7.01
C THR A 102 -8.03 10.01 7.44
N TRP A 103 -9.03 10.63 8.06
CA TRP A 103 -8.80 11.76 8.95
C TRP A 103 -8.01 11.29 10.17
N TYR A 104 -6.99 12.06 10.56
CA TYR A 104 -6.19 11.83 11.76
C TYR A 104 -5.83 13.19 12.36
N ASN A 105 -6.26 13.46 13.59
CA ASN A 105 -6.06 14.75 14.27
C ASN A 105 -6.43 15.99 13.44
N GLY A 106 -7.54 15.92 12.69
CA GLY A 106 -8.04 17.03 11.88
C GLY A 106 -7.30 17.29 10.56
N VAL A 107 -6.36 16.43 10.19
CA VAL A 107 -5.64 16.45 8.89
C VAL A 107 -5.92 15.15 8.15
N TRP A 108 -6.02 15.20 6.83
CA TRP A 108 -6.24 13.99 6.03
C TRP A 108 -4.92 13.30 5.71
N ALA A 109 -4.79 12.05 6.15
CA ALA A 109 -3.62 11.22 5.90
C ALA A 109 -3.89 10.26 4.74
N ILE A 110 -2.96 10.16 3.81
CA ILE A 110 -2.92 9.11 2.77
C ILE A 110 -1.59 8.39 2.89
N MET A 111 -1.61 7.14 3.35
CA MET A 111 -0.46 6.26 3.37
C MET A 111 -0.36 5.54 2.03
N TYR A 112 0.79 5.62 1.38
CA TYR A 112 1.18 4.81 0.23
C TYR A 112 2.28 3.86 0.65
N SER A 113 2.13 2.58 0.35
CA SER A 113 3.05 1.54 0.76
C SER A 113 3.48 0.67 -0.42
N TRP A 114 4.74 0.26 -0.39
CA TRP A 114 5.34 -0.60 -1.40
C TRP A 114 5.92 -1.83 -0.74
N TYR A 115 5.82 -2.94 -1.47
CA TYR A 115 6.44 -4.19 -1.11
C TYR A 115 7.64 -4.47 -2.01
N PHE A 116 8.72 -4.96 -1.41
CA PHE A 116 9.87 -5.46 -2.13
C PHE A 116 10.13 -6.92 -1.74
N PRO A 117 10.54 -7.80 -2.67
CA PRO A 117 10.72 -9.22 -2.35
C PRO A 117 11.78 -9.49 -1.27
N LYS A 118 12.77 -8.60 -1.13
CA LYS A 118 13.82 -8.65 -0.10
C LYS A 118 14.37 -7.26 0.16
N ASP A 119 14.90 -7.07 1.36
CA ASP A 119 15.81 -5.98 1.72
C ASP A 119 17.21 -6.58 1.84
N SER A 120 18.19 -6.05 1.10
CA SER A 120 19.55 -6.60 1.14
C SER A 120 20.59 -5.54 0.80
N PRO A 121 21.28 -4.95 1.79
CA PRO A 121 22.35 -3.97 1.54
C PRO A 121 23.61 -4.63 0.95
N SER A 122 23.78 -5.94 1.19
CA SER A 122 24.85 -6.76 0.61
C SER A 122 24.47 -8.24 0.63
N SER A 123 25.13 -9.07 -0.18
CA SER A 123 24.83 -10.50 -0.28
C SER A 123 24.97 -11.20 1.08
N GLY A 124 23.91 -11.86 1.52
CA GLY A 124 23.83 -12.58 2.79
C GLY A 124 23.39 -11.71 3.97
N LEU A 125 23.26 -10.39 3.78
CA LEU A 125 22.77 -9.43 4.78
C LEU A 125 21.39 -8.90 4.41
N GLY A 126 20.66 -8.41 5.41
CA GLY A 126 19.27 -7.96 5.30
C GLY A 126 18.27 -9.09 5.55
N HIS A 127 17.10 -9.01 4.94
CA HIS A 127 16.00 -9.93 5.18
C HIS A 127 15.13 -10.21 3.95
N ARG A 128 14.41 -11.32 4.00
CA ARG A 128 13.33 -11.62 3.06
C ARG A 128 12.17 -10.68 3.36
N HIS A 129 11.50 -10.21 2.29
CA HIS A 129 10.44 -9.21 2.32
C HIS A 129 10.95 -7.83 2.73
N ASP A 130 10.28 -6.82 2.22
CA ASP A 130 10.39 -5.46 2.70
C ASP A 130 9.06 -4.74 2.50
N TRP A 131 8.71 -3.87 3.43
CA TRP A 131 7.51 -3.06 3.40
C TRP A 131 7.87 -1.66 3.86
N GLU A 132 7.81 -0.73 2.93
CA GLU A 132 8.04 0.68 3.18
C GLU A 132 6.79 1.48 2.88
N HIS A 133 6.67 2.68 3.46
CA HIS A 133 5.54 3.57 3.21
C HIS A 133 5.86 5.04 3.40
N VAL A 134 5.13 5.88 2.66
CA VAL A 134 5.11 7.33 2.85
C VAL A 134 3.70 7.76 3.23
N ILE A 135 3.58 8.72 4.13
CA ILE A 135 2.29 9.38 4.42
C ILE A 135 2.33 10.78 3.84
N VAL A 136 1.36 11.07 2.96
CA VAL A 136 1.07 12.42 2.48
C VAL A 136 -0.06 12.97 3.33
N TRP A 137 0.20 14.09 4.00
CA TRP A 137 -0.78 14.79 4.83
C TRP A 137 -1.33 15.97 4.06
N ILE A 138 -2.64 15.99 3.80
CA ILE A 138 -3.31 17.10 3.10
C ILE A 138 -4.35 17.75 4.01
N ASP A 139 -4.70 18.99 3.72
CA ASP A 139 -5.69 19.76 4.50
C ASP A 139 -7.09 19.14 4.47
N ASN A 140 -7.67 18.94 3.30
CA ASN A 140 -9.01 18.36 3.15
C ASN A 140 -9.18 17.72 1.76
N PRO A 141 -9.51 16.42 1.66
CA PRO A 141 -9.67 15.76 0.37
C PRO A 141 -10.92 16.22 -0.42
N ASP A 142 -11.86 16.91 0.22
CA ASP A 142 -13.16 17.32 -0.34
C ASP A 142 -13.21 18.81 -0.74
N VAL A 143 -12.06 19.39 -1.08
CA VAL A 143 -11.99 20.73 -1.69
C VAL A 143 -11.40 20.65 -3.09
N ALA A 144 -11.63 21.67 -3.91
CA ALA A 144 -11.18 21.67 -5.31
C ALA A 144 -9.66 21.50 -5.46
N GLU A 145 -8.90 22.20 -4.62
CA GLU A 145 -7.43 22.16 -4.60
C GLU A 145 -6.92 21.87 -3.19
N PRO A 146 -6.91 20.59 -2.76
CA PRO A 146 -6.31 20.21 -1.48
C PRO A 146 -4.80 20.51 -1.51
N LYS A 147 -4.25 20.88 -0.36
CA LYS A 147 -2.84 21.25 -0.21
C LYS A 147 -2.10 20.20 0.58
N ILE A 148 -0.91 19.84 0.10
CA ILE A 148 0.02 19.02 0.87
C ILE A 148 0.58 19.88 2.02
N LEU A 149 0.30 19.44 3.24
CA LEU A 149 0.77 20.07 4.48
C LEU A 149 2.08 19.46 4.96
N ALA A 150 2.26 18.16 4.76
CA ALA A 150 3.48 17.44 5.15
C ALA A 150 3.66 16.15 4.35
N VAL A 151 4.88 15.64 4.35
CA VAL A 151 5.21 14.28 3.87
C VAL A 151 6.05 13.57 4.93
N THR A 152 5.75 12.29 5.19
CA THR A 152 6.45 11.49 6.18
C THR A 152 6.84 10.12 5.61
N PRO A 153 8.03 9.98 4.98
CA PRO A 153 8.58 8.69 4.55
C PRO A 153 9.05 7.84 5.73
N SER A 154 8.87 6.52 5.66
CA SER A 154 9.43 5.55 6.60
C SER A 154 10.94 5.45 6.48
N ALA A 155 11.61 5.31 7.61
CA ALA A 155 13.03 5.01 7.65
C ALA A 155 13.31 4.03 8.79
N HIS A 156 13.35 2.74 8.45
CA HIS A 156 13.45 1.64 9.42
C HIS A 156 12.33 1.73 10.47
N SER A 157 12.69 1.85 11.75
CA SER A 157 11.74 2.04 12.85
C SER A 157 11.24 3.49 13.00
N GLY A 158 11.78 4.46 12.25
CA GLY A 158 11.50 5.88 12.37
C GLY A 158 10.83 6.50 11.13
N TYR A 159 10.86 7.83 11.10
CA TYR A 159 10.23 8.65 10.05
C TYR A 159 11.05 9.92 9.78
N SER A 160 11.10 10.34 8.52
CA SER A 160 11.83 11.54 8.06
C SER A 160 10.86 12.64 7.56
N ALA A 161 10.04 13.17 8.48
CA ALA A 161 8.99 14.13 8.13
C ALA A 161 9.50 15.48 7.58
N GLN A 162 8.75 16.07 6.66
CA GLN A 162 8.92 17.45 6.20
C GLN A 162 7.61 18.22 6.30
N VAL A 163 7.65 19.41 6.92
CA VAL A 163 6.50 20.28 7.17
C VAL A 163 6.85 21.74 6.86
N PRO A 164 6.39 22.31 5.72
CA PRO A 164 5.87 21.62 4.53
C PRO A 164 6.98 20.83 3.80
N PRO A 165 6.64 20.01 2.79
CA PRO A 165 7.64 19.42 1.89
C PRO A 165 8.43 20.50 1.15
N ASP A 166 9.71 20.24 0.86
CA ASP A 166 10.50 21.14 0.02
C ASP A 166 9.91 21.18 -1.41
N ALA A 167 9.80 22.37 -1.99
CA ALA A 167 9.14 22.56 -3.28
C ALA A 167 9.82 21.79 -4.43
N ASP A 168 11.14 21.62 -4.39
CA ASP A 168 11.90 20.85 -5.37
C ASP A 168 11.77 19.32 -5.19
N LYS A 169 11.08 18.87 -4.14
CA LYS A 169 10.73 17.46 -3.86
C LYS A 169 9.25 17.16 -4.13
N VAL A 170 8.52 18.09 -4.73
CA VAL A 170 7.13 17.93 -5.16
C VAL A 170 7.03 18.27 -6.64
N ASP A 171 6.36 17.42 -7.41
CA ASP A 171 6.04 17.63 -8.82
C ASP A 171 4.51 17.70 -8.97
N GLY A 172 3.98 18.92 -9.12
CA GLY A 172 2.54 19.16 -9.07
C GLY A 172 1.95 18.74 -7.71
N ASN A 173 1.18 17.65 -7.71
CA ASN A 173 0.58 17.06 -6.50
C ASN A 173 1.30 15.79 -6.01
N SER A 174 2.40 15.42 -6.66
CA SER A 174 3.12 14.18 -6.37
C SER A 174 4.40 14.47 -5.61
N VAL A 175 4.48 13.98 -4.37
CA VAL A 175 5.75 13.98 -3.63
C VAL A 175 6.72 12.99 -4.28
N LYS A 176 8.01 13.33 -4.30
CA LYS A 176 9.07 12.49 -4.84
C LYS A 176 9.79 11.77 -3.70
N VAL A 177 9.75 10.44 -3.72
CA VAL A 177 10.30 9.58 -2.69
C VAL A 177 11.41 8.72 -3.28
N ASN A 178 12.50 8.54 -2.54
CA ASN A 178 13.61 7.68 -2.88
C ASN A 178 13.59 6.44 -1.99
N TYR A 179 13.85 5.28 -2.58
CA TYR A 179 14.16 4.03 -1.89
C TYR A 179 15.65 3.74 -2.07
N GLU A 180 16.38 3.67 -0.97
CA GLU A 180 17.82 3.42 -1.00
C GLU A 180 18.32 2.73 0.26
N SER A 181 19.41 1.98 0.10
CA SER A 181 20.29 1.54 1.17
C SER A 181 21.66 2.20 1.00
N THR A 182 22.22 2.67 2.12
CA THR A 182 23.64 3.05 2.22
C THR A 182 24.31 2.11 3.22
N TRP A 183 25.30 1.35 2.75
CA TRP A 183 26.04 0.41 3.61
C TRP A 183 26.46 1.08 4.92
N PRO A 184 26.25 0.46 6.10
CA PRO A 184 25.79 -0.92 6.32
C PRO A 184 24.28 -1.07 6.51
N ILE A 185 23.53 0.00 6.32
CA ILE A 185 22.14 0.10 6.73
C ILE A 185 21.25 -0.50 5.63
N ASP A 186 20.23 -1.23 6.05
CA ASP A 186 19.13 -1.75 5.21
C ASP A 186 18.40 -0.60 4.46
N HIS A 187 17.40 -0.90 3.64
CA HIS A 187 16.75 0.15 2.87
C HIS A 187 15.83 1.02 3.74
N ALA A 188 15.58 2.23 3.25
CA ALA A 188 14.64 3.19 3.83
C ALA A 188 14.07 4.09 2.73
N LEU A 189 12.99 4.79 3.06
CA LEU A 189 12.50 5.89 2.25
C LEU A 189 13.02 7.25 2.72
N GLY A 190 13.14 8.16 1.77
CA GLY A 190 13.38 9.57 2.03
C GLY A 190 12.83 10.45 0.91
N SER A 191 12.54 11.71 1.21
CA SER A 191 12.15 12.67 0.16
C SER A 191 13.35 12.98 -0.74
N THR A 192 13.11 13.18 -2.04
CA THR A 192 14.19 13.38 -3.03
C THR A 192 13.84 14.42 -4.08
N THR A 193 14.87 15.00 -4.70
CA THR A 193 14.70 15.90 -5.86
C THR A 193 14.58 15.13 -7.17
N LYS A 194 14.97 13.84 -7.19
CA LYS A 194 14.93 12.98 -8.38
C LYS A 194 13.50 12.55 -8.70
N GLY A 195 13.15 12.58 -9.98
CA GLY A 195 11.90 11.96 -10.46
C GLY A 195 11.92 10.45 -10.31
N GLY A 196 10.73 9.86 -10.19
CA GLY A 196 10.54 8.43 -10.03
C GLY A 196 9.34 7.92 -10.82
N ASP A 197 9.12 6.62 -10.76
CA ASP A 197 8.02 5.97 -11.46
C ASP A 197 6.73 6.02 -10.63
N TYR A 198 5.59 6.00 -11.32
CA TYR A 198 4.29 5.68 -10.73
C TYR A 198 4.00 4.19 -10.88
N GLN A 199 3.33 3.61 -9.88
CA GLN A 199 2.81 2.25 -9.93
C GLN A 199 1.28 2.29 -9.93
N ASP A 200 0.65 1.20 -10.37
CA ASP A 200 -0.81 1.05 -10.25
C ASP A 200 -1.18 1.07 -8.77
N LEU A 201 -2.12 1.96 -8.40
CA LEU A 201 -2.58 2.12 -7.03
C LEU A 201 -3.78 1.21 -6.76
N ILE A 202 -3.77 0.51 -5.63
CA ILE A 202 -4.95 -0.15 -5.08
C ILE A 202 -5.17 0.29 -3.63
N MET A 203 -6.33 0.86 -3.34
CA MET A 203 -6.67 1.29 -1.98
C MET A 203 -7.13 0.10 -1.12
N TRP A 204 -6.90 0.15 0.20
CA TRP A 204 -7.34 -0.85 1.17
C TRP A 204 -8.84 -1.15 1.05
N GLY A 205 -9.66 -0.12 0.86
CA GLY A 205 -11.10 -0.26 0.65
C GLY A 205 -11.49 -0.99 -0.64
N GLN A 206 -10.62 -0.96 -1.66
CA GLN A 206 -10.86 -1.52 -2.99
C GLN A 206 -10.37 -2.97 -3.14
N MET A 207 -9.51 -3.44 -2.24
CA MET A 207 -9.07 -4.84 -2.23
C MET A 207 -10.21 -5.78 -1.84
N THR A 208 -10.12 -7.03 -2.30
CA THR A 208 -11.01 -8.11 -1.86
C THR A 208 -10.82 -8.39 -0.36
N ASP A 209 -11.85 -8.97 0.27
CA ASP A 209 -11.75 -9.41 1.66
C ASP A 209 -10.62 -10.43 1.85
N ALA A 210 -10.42 -11.33 0.88
CA ALA A 210 -9.35 -12.30 0.90
C ALA A 210 -7.96 -11.64 0.92
N ALA A 211 -7.75 -10.60 0.11
CA ALA A 211 -6.48 -9.88 0.08
C ALA A 211 -6.23 -9.08 1.36
N ARG A 212 -7.25 -8.39 1.89
CA ARG A 212 -7.14 -7.70 3.19
C ARG A 212 -6.82 -8.68 4.31
N GLN A 213 -7.58 -9.77 4.40
CA GLN A 213 -7.34 -10.82 5.39
C GLN A 213 -5.94 -11.42 5.26
N ALA A 214 -5.45 -11.65 4.04
CA ALA A 214 -4.10 -12.14 3.84
C ALA A 214 -3.03 -11.15 4.31
N LEU A 215 -3.20 -9.86 4.02
CA LEU A 215 -2.27 -8.80 4.46
C LEU A 215 -2.30 -8.57 5.98
N ASP A 216 -3.43 -8.78 6.64
CA ASP A 216 -3.53 -8.68 8.09
C ASP A 216 -2.92 -9.87 8.84
N ASN A 217 -2.90 -11.06 8.22
CA ASN A 217 -2.56 -12.32 8.91
C ASN A 217 -1.25 -12.97 8.45
N THR A 218 -0.70 -12.59 7.28
CA THR A 218 0.55 -13.17 6.78
C THR A 218 1.75 -12.64 7.57
N ASN A 219 2.62 -13.56 8.00
CA ASN A 219 3.90 -13.20 8.60
C ASN A 219 4.95 -12.93 7.51
N PHE A 220 5.30 -11.65 7.32
CA PHE A 220 6.35 -11.20 6.41
C PHE A 220 7.75 -11.12 7.07
N GLY A 221 7.97 -11.88 8.15
CA GLY A 221 9.26 -11.95 8.84
C GLY A 221 9.61 -10.63 9.51
N SER A 222 10.71 -10.00 9.07
CA SER A 222 11.16 -8.70 9.59
C SER A 222 10.33 -7.52 9.09
N ALA A 223 9.65 -7.69 7.94
CA ALA A 223 8.81 -6.66 7.36
C ALA A 223 7.39 -6.71 7.93
N ASN A 224 6.74 -5.54 8.04
CA ASN A 224 5.38 -5.43 8.57
C ASN A 224 4.52 -4.61 7.63
N VAL A 225 3.33 -5.12 7.29
CA VAL A 225 2.36 -4.42 6.44
C VAL A 225 1.87 -3.15 7.15
N PRO A 226 2.26 -1.93 6.71
CA PRO A 226 2.05 -0.72 7.51
C PRO A 226 0.61 -0.21 7.44
N MET A 227 -0.11 -0.56 6.38
CA MET A 227 -1.51 -0.19 6.15
C MET A 227 -2.53 -1.26 6.60
N SER A 228 -2.08 -2.34 7.27
CA SER A 228 -2.96 -3.34 7.88
C SER A 228 -3.85 -2.74 8.97
N ASP A 229 -4.94 -3.42 9.32
CA ASP A 229 -5.87 -2.97 10.35
C ASP A 229 -5.18 -2.76 11.71
N TRP A 230 -4.16 -3.56 12.01
CA TRP A 230 -3.39 -3.49 13.24
C TRP A 230 -2.37 -2.35 13.27
N ASN A 231 -1.78 -2.00 12.11
CA ASN A 231 -0.65 -1.09 12.06
C ASN A 231 -1.02 0.33 11.61
N PHE A 232 -2.11 0.51 10.86
CA PHE A 232 -2.38 1.77 10.18
C PHE A 232 -2.45 2.97 11.12
N LEU A 233 -3.37 2.96 12.10
CA LEU A 233 -3.51 4.09 13.04
C LEU A 233 -2.28 4.29 13.96
N PRO A 234 -1.68 3.23 14.54
CA PRO A 234 -0.42 3.38 15.29
C PRO A 234 0.71 4.00 14.47
N LYS A 235 0.85 3.61 13.19
CA LYS A 235 1.86 4.18 12.28
C LYS A 235 1.58 5.64 11.98
N LEU A 236 0.32 6.06 11.77
CA LEU A 236 -0.04 7.48 11.63
C LEU A 236 0.34 8.28 12.88
N GLY A 237 0.07 7.76 14.08
CA GLY A 237 0.44 8.44 15.32
C GLY A 237 1.95 8.60 15.50
N LYS A 238 2.73 7.58 15.15
CA LYS A 238 4.20 7.64 15.19
C LYS A 238 4.77 8.59 14.12
N ALA A 239 4.10 8.69 12.98
CA ALA A 239 4.49 9.53 11.85
C ALA A 239 3.95 10.98 11.91
N TRP A 240 3.15 11.30 12.93
CA TRP A 240 2.49 12.60 13.04
C TRP A 240 3.52 13.74 13.07
N PRO A 241 3.53 14.63 12.06
CA PRO A 241 4.65 15.55 11.88
C PRO A 241 4.40 16.94 12.47
N PHE A 242 3.16 17.26 12.88
CA PHE A 242 2.77 18.57 13.37
C PHE A 242 2.89 18.61 14.91
N ARG A 243 4.05 19.02 15.41
CA ARG A 243 4.30 19.26 16.85
C ARG A 243 4.57 20.73 17.11
#